data_AF-A0A412IV47-F1
#
_entry.id   AF-A0A412IV47-F1
#
_cell.length_a   1.000
_cell.length_b   1.000
_cell.length_c   1.000
_cell.angle_alpha   90.00
_cell.angle_beta   90.00
_cell.angle_gamma   90.00
#
_symmetry.space_group_name_H-M   'P 1'
#
loop_
_entity.id
_entity.type
_entity.pdbx_description
1 polymer ?
#
loop_
_entity_poly.entity_id
_entity_poly.type
_entity_poly.pdbx_seq_one_letter_code
_entity_poly.pdbx_strand_id
1 'polypeptide(L)'
;YDERYNTFPLKDIEKLTNIRIERNKRNGRKQKDHVKMMNLIRDEINQNKTWNKIGNGRKPKKDIVQKWRLEHPEGKKADCIRDTGLTKPTVYKWWNIKK
;
A
#
# COMPACT_ATOMS: atom_id res chain seq x y z
N TYR A 1 15.50 -28.49 31.77
CA TYR A 1 15.44 -27.68 30.54
C TYR A 1 15.29 -28.64 29.38
N ASP A 2 14.24 -28.50 28.58
CA ASP A 2 13.98 -29.36 27.41
C ASP A 2 13.86 -28.45 26.19
N GLU A 3 14.76 -28.65 25.23
CA GLU A 3 14.97 -27.78 24.07
C GLU A 3 13.73 -27.67 23.17
N ARG A 4 12.87 -28.70 23.18
CA ARG A 4 11.63 -28.74 22.39
C ARG A 4 10.66 -27.62 22.74
N TYR A 5 10.78 -27.03 23.93
CA TYR A 5 9.94 -25.94 24.38
C TYR A 5 10.51 -24.54 24.10
N ASN A 6 11.64 -24.42 23.39
CA ASN A 6 12.27 -23.11 23.09
C ASN A 6 11.41 -22.20 22.19
N THR A 7 10.55 -22.79 21.36
CA THR A 7 9.67 -22.12 20.40
C THR A 7 8.20 -22.20 20.81
N PHE A 8 7.92 -22.73 22.00
CA PHE A 8 6.56 -22.89 22.48
C PHE A 8 5.86 -21.53 22.59
N PRO A 9 4.70 -21.33 21.93
CA PRO A 9 3.96 -20.09 22.07
C PRO A 9 3.56 -19.85 23.53
N LEU A 10 3.62 -18.60 23.98
CA LEU A 10 3.17 -18.20 25.32
C LEU A 10 1.77 -18.74 25.66
N LYS A 11 0.85 -18.78 24.68
CA LYS A 11 -0.50 -19.34 24.85
C LYS A 11 -0.50 -20.82 25.24
N ASP A 12 0.43 -21.60 24.72
CA ASP A 12 0.46 -23.04 24.98
C ASP A 12 1.14 -23.33 26.31
N ILE A 13 2.11 -22.49 26.72
CA ILE A 13 2.65 -22.49 28.08
C ILE A 13 1.54 -22.18 29.09
N GLU A 14 0.71 -21.15 28.84
CA GLU A 14 -0.44 -20.80 29.70
C GLU A 14 -1.41 -21.99 29.86
N LYS A 15 -1.73 -22.70 28.77
CA LYS A 15 -2.62 -23.87 28.81
C LYS A 15 -2.04 -25.05 29.59
N LEU A 16 -0.75 -25.33 29.40
CA LEU A 16 -0.07 -26.46 30.04
C LEU A 16 0.14 -26.24 31.53
N THR A 17 0.49 -25.02 31.91
CA THR A 17 0.88 -24.68 33.29
C THR A 17 -0.26 -24.12 34.13
N ASN A 18 -1.36 -23.71 33.48
CA ASN A 18 -2.45 -22.94 34.10
C ASN A 18 -1.96 -21.63 34.76
N ILE A 19 -0.78 -21.12 34.36
CA ILE A 19 -0.22 -19.87 34.83
C ILE A 19 -0.47 -18.80 33.77
N ARG A 20 -1.06 -17.68 34.17
CA ARG A 20 -1.24 -16.52 33.31
C ARG A 20 0.09 -15.79 33.15
N ILE A 21 0.58 -15.67 31.91
CA ILE A 21 1.77 -14.88 31.59
C ILE A 21 1.31 -13.54 30.99
N GLU A 22 1.69 -12.43 31.62
CA GLU A 22 1.37 -11.10 31.10
C GLU A 22 2.14 -10.81 29.80
N ARG A 23 1.41 -10.37 28.77
CA ARG A 23 2.01 -10.02 27.48
C ARG A 23 2.53 -8.60 27.54
N ASN A 24 3.85 -8.44 27.62
CA ASN A 24 4.46 -7.13 27.57
C ASN A 24 4.37 -6.55 26.15
N LYS A 25 3.75 -5.38 25.97
CA LYS A 25 3.78 -4.69 24.66
C LYS A 25 5.18 -4.08 24.50
N ARG A 26 5.95 -4.57 23.52
CA ARG A 26 7.27 -4.01 23.13
C ARG A 26 7.23 -2.51 22.82
N ASN A 27 6.04 -1.95 22.54
CA ASN A 27 5.80 -0.52 22.39
C ASN A 27 4.54 -0.13 23.18
N GLY A 28 4.71 0.63 24.28
CA GLY A 28 3.61 1.02 25.16
C GLY A 28 2.60 1.99 24.53
N ARG A 29 2.91 2.57 23.37
CA ARG A 29 2.00 3.49 22.66
C ARG A 29 0.95 2.69 21.89
N LYS A 30 -0.31 3.13 21.96
CA LYS A 30 -1.36 2.58 21.08
C LYS A 30 -0.99 2.92 19.63
N GLN A 31 -1.38 2.07 18.69
CA GLN A 31 -1.10 2.28 17.26
C GLN A 31 -1.54 3.67 16.79
N LYS A 32 -2.69 4.16 17.26
CA LYS A 32 -3.20 5.51 17.00
C LYS A 32 -2.20 6.60 17.39
N ASP A 33 -1.61 6.49 18.57
CA ASP A 33 -0.67 7.49 19.09
C ASP A 33 0.66 7.43 18.34
N HIS A 34 1.12 6.23 18.01
CA HIS A 34 2.30 6.03 17.17
C HIS A 34 2.12 6.66 15.78
N VAL A 35 0.97 6.40 15.12
CA VAL A 35 0.66 6.99 13.80
C VAL A 35 0.56 8.51 13.90
N LYS A 36 -0.04 9.05 14.96
CA LYS A 36 -0.12 10.50 15.19
C LYS A 36 1.27 11.13 15.29
N MET A 37 2.16 10.55 16.10
CA MET A 37 3.53 11.02 16.24
C MET A 37 4.31 10.92 14.93
N MET A 38 4.20 9.79 14.22
CA MET A 38 4.85 9.60 12.93
C MET A 38 4.41 10.65 11.90
N ASN A 39 3.10 10.93 11.82
CA ASN A 39 2.57 11.96 10.93
C ASN A 39 3.05 13.37 11.34
N LEU A 40 3.06 13.69 12.63
CA LEU A 40 3.56 14.98 13.13
C LEU A 40 5.03 15.21 12.74
N ILE A 41 5.90 14.22 12.96
CA ILE A 41 7.31 14.31 12.60
C ILE A 41 7.46 14.49 11.09
N ARG A 42 6.73 13.71 10.28
CA ARG A 42 6.79 13.81 8.82
C ARG A 42 6.33 15.18 8.32
N ASP A 43 5.20 15.66 8.82
CA ASP A 43 4.52 16.82 8.24
C ASP A 43 5.11 18.12 8.78
N GLU A 44 5.41 18.22 10.08
CA GLU A 44 5.87 19.48 10.69
C GLU A 44 7.39 19.57 10.86
N ILE A 45 8.07 18.49 11.24
CA ILE A 45 9.53 18.53 11.45
C ILE A 45 10.25 18.39 10.12
N ASN A 46 9.94 17.34 9.37
CA ASN A 46 10.58 17.06 8.09
C ASN A 46 9.99 17.88 6.93
N GLN A 47 8.90 18.63 7.19
CA GLN A 47 8.18 19.45 6.20
C GLN A 47 7.75 18.67 4.94
N ASN A 48 7.64 17.35 5.04
CA ASN A 48 7.33 16.47 3.91
C ASN A 48 5.82 16.36 3.70
N LYS A 49 5.15 17.51 3.54
CA LYS A 49 3.69 17.63 3.46
C LYS A 49 3.10 17.14 2.13
N THR A 50 3.94 16.93 1.12
CA THR A 50 3.56 16.52 -0.24
C THR A 50 3.93 15.09 -0.57
N TRP A 51 4.44 14.32 0.40
CA TRP A 51 4.90 12.94 0.24
C TRP A 51 3.88 12.01 -0.44
N ASN A 52 2.58 12.29 -0.36
CA ASN A 52 1.52 11.49 -0.99
C ASN A 52 0.82 12.21 -2.16
N LYS A 53 1.26 13.43 -2.50
CA LYS A 53 0.64 14.29 -3.53
C LYS A 53 1.53 14.45 -4.75
N ILE A 54 2.84 14.55 -4.56
CA ILE A 54 3.80 14.87 -5.61
C ILE A 54 4.74 13.67 -5.78
N GLY A 55 4.82 13.14 -7.00
CA GLY A 55 5.80 12.09 -7.37
C GLY A 55 5.55 10.69 -6.78
N ASN A 56 4.61 10.55 -5.84
CA ASN A 56 4.32 9.28 -5.18
C ASN A 56 2.98 8.68 -5.61
N GLY A 57 2.98 7.35 -5.73
CA GLY A 57 1.85 6.56 -6.24
C GLY A 57 1.98 6.19 -7.71
N ARG A 58 1.39 5.06 -8.09
CA ARG A 58 1.31 4.63 -9.49
C ARG A 58 0.44 5.63 -10.25
N LYS A 59 1.03 6.43 -11.15
CA LYS A 59 0.27 7.33 -12.03
C LYS A 59 -0.90 6.55 -12.66
N PRO A 60 -2.13 7.09 -12.66
CA PRO A 60 -3.26 6.38 -13.22
C PRO A 60 -3.01 6.18 -14.70
N LYS A 61 -3.05 4.91 -15.13
CA LYS A 61 -2.88 4.55 -16.55
C LYS A 61 -3.96 5.16 -17.45
N LYS A 62 -5.02 5.71 -16.85
CA LYS A 62 -6.04 6.56 -17.49
C LYS A 62 -5.40 7.69 -18.30
N ASP A 63 -4.47 8.42 -17.70
CA ASP A 63 -3.92 9.63 -18.32
C ASP A 63 -3.12 9.30 -19.59
N ILE A 64 -2.41 8.16 -19.56
CA ILE A 64 -1.68 7.63 -20.72
C ILE A 64 -2.65 7.26 -21.85
N VAL A 65 -3.72 6.51 -21.54
CA VAL A 65 -4.73 6.11 -22.54
C VAL A 65 -5.47 7.32 -23.12
N GLN A 66 -5.84 8.29 -22.28
CA GLN A 66 -6.54 9.50 -22.74
C GLN A 66 -5.66 10.40 -23.59
N LYS A 67 -4.39 10.60 -23.20
CA LYS A 67 -3.42 11.36 -23.99
C LYS A 67 -3.22 10.72 -25.37
N TRP A 68 -3.02 9.40 -25.40
CA TRP A 68 -2.87 8.67 -26.67
C TRP A 68 -4.11 8.81 -27.55
N ARG A 69 -5.33 8.74 -26.99
CA ARG A 69 -6.58 8.93 -27.77
C ARG A 69 -6.73 10.35 -28.33
N LEU A 70 -6.21 11.37 -27.65
CA LEU A 70 -6.23 12.75 -28.14
C LEU A 70 -5.24 12.94 -29.29
N GLU A 71 -4.09 12.28 -29.24
CA GLU A 71 -3.07 12.29 -30.29
C GLU A 71 -3.47 11.41 -31.49
N HIS A 72 -4.27 10.37 -31.27
CA HIS A 72 -4.73 9.41 -32.27
C HIS A 72 -6.27 9.30 -32.29
N PRO A 73 -7.00 10.29 -32.86
CA PRO A 73 -8.46 10.31 -32.85
C PRO A 73 -9.11 9.11 -33.57
N GLU A 74 -8.47 8.62 -34.64
CA GLU A 74 -8.90 7.43 -35.41
C GLU A 74 -8.29 6.11 -34.88
N GLY A 75 -7.48 6.19 -33.83
CA GLY A 75 -6.72 5.07 -33.30
C GLY A 75 -7.59 4.01 -32.63
N LYS A 76 -7.34 2.72 -32.89
CA LYS A 76 -8.08 1.63 -32.26
C LYS A 76 -7.45 1.24 -30.93
N LYS A 77 -8.22 0.54 -30.09
CA LYS A 77 -7.73 -0.03 -28.81
C LYS A 77 -6.47 -0.87 -28.98
N ALA A 78 -6.37 -1.61 -30.09
CA ALA A 78 -5.23 -2.47 -30.39
C ALA A 78 -3.95 -1.68 -30.67
N ASP A 79 -4.05 -0.52 -31.34
CA ASP A 79 -2.92 0.37 -31.61
C ASP A 79 -2.44 1.00 -30.31
N CYS A 80 -3.37 1.46 -29.46
CA CYS A 80 -3.03 1.96 -28.13
C CYS A 80 -2.30 0.92 -27.28
N ILE A 81 -2.72 -0.35 -27.30
CA ILE A 81 -2.02 -1.44 -26.59
C ILE A 81 -0.58 -1.61 -27.08
N ARG A 82 -0.37 -1.55 -28.41
CA ARG A 82 0.94 -1.71 -29.04
C ARG A 82 1.88 -0.55 -28.70
N ASP A 83 1.37 0.68 -28.80
CA ASP A 83 2.17 1.89 -28.65
C ASP A 83 2.47 2.20 -27.17
N THR A 84 1.50 1.96 -26.28
CA THR A 84 1.65 2.28 -24.85
C THR A 84 2.20 1.11 -24.01
N GLY A 85 2.28 -0.11 -24.58
CA GLY A 85 2.66 -1.33 -23.86
C GLY A 85 1.68 -1.71 -22.72
N LEU A 86 0.50 -1.11 -22.69
CA LEU A 86 -0.50 -1.36 -21.65
C LEU A 86 -1.27 -2.66 -21.92
N THR A 87 -1.57 -3.41 -20.87
CA THR A 87 -2.36 -4.64 -21.00
C THR A 87 -3.76 -4.36 -21.54
N LYS A 88 -4.31 -5.30 -22.33
CA LYS A 88 -5.66 -5.21 -22.90
C LYS A 88 -6.74 -4.80 -21.86
N PRO A 89 -6.82 -5.40 -20.66
CA PRO A 89 -7.82 -4.98 -19.66
C PRO A 89 -7.65 -3.53 -19.22
N THR A 90 -6.41 -3.04 -19.13
CA THR A 90 -6.13 -1.65 -18.77
C THR A 90 -6.68 -0.69 -19.82
N VAL A 91 -6.33 -0.91 -21.09
CA VAL A 91 -6.75 -0.01 -22.18
C VAL A 91 -8.27 -0.01 -22.32
N TYR A 92 -8.90 -1.18 -22.26
CA TYR A 92 -10.36 -1.30 -22.38
C TYR A 92 -11.09 -0.61 -21.22
N LYS A 93 -10.59 -0.75 -19.99
CA LYS A 93 -11.14 -0.07 -18.80
C LYS A 93 -11.14 1.45 -18.96
N TRP A 94 -10.06 2.01 -19.48
CA TRP A 94 -9.89 3.47 -19.58
C TRP A 94 -10.32 4.07 -20.92
N TRP A 95 -10.80 3.26 -21.87
CA TRP A 95 -11.15 3.71 -23.21
C TRP A 95 -12.35 4.64 -23.24
N ASN A 96 -13.45 4.32 -22.55
CA ASN A 96 -14.73 5.04 -22.65
C ASN A 96 -15.06 5.89 -21.41
N ILE A 97 -14.09 6.17 -20.55
CA ILE A 97 -14.33 7.00 -19.37
C ILE A 97 -14.41 8.46 -19.83
N LYS A 98 -15.64 8.95 -20.02
CA LYS A 98 -15.93 10.38 -20.16
C LYS A 98 -15.46 11.10 -18.88
N LYS A 99 -14.93 12.32 -19.07
CA LYS A 99 -14.50 13.20 -17.97
C LYS A 99 -15.67 13.49 -17.04
#